data_AF-A0A357BQW4-F1
#
_entry.id   AF-A0A357BQW4-F1
#
_cell.length_a   1.000
_cell.length_b   1.000
_cell.length_c   1.000
_cell.angle_alpha   90.00
_cell.angle_beta   90.00
_cell.angle_gamma   90.00
#
_symmetry.space_group_name_H-M   'P 1'
#
loop_
_entity.id
_entity.type
_entity.pdbx_description
1 polymer ?
#
loop_
_entity_poly.entity_id
_entity_poly.type
_entity_poly.pdbx_seq_one_letter_code
_entity_poly.pdbx_strand_id
1 'polypeptide(L)'
;MFGIGLPELIVILIIALIVIGPHKLPDIAKALGKAFAEFKRATEEIKETVRDVSLDKIVNQPAKETKTTAPGIETEKPQTNLPKEINKDKRI
;
A
#
# COMPACT_ATOMS: atom_id res chain seq x y z
N MET A 1 16.14 -11.68 -15.27
CA MET A 1 17.19 -10.83 -15.84
C MET A 1 16.75 -9.38 -15.63
N PHE A 2 17.60 -8.56 -14.99
CA PHE A 2 17.29 -7.27 -14.34
C PHE A 2 16.50 -7.34 -13.04
N GLY A 3 17.17 -7.81 -11.97
CA GLY A 3 16.80 -7.44 -10.62
C GLY A 3 17.56 -6.16 -10.27
N ILE A 4 16.88 -5.02 -10.25
CA ILE A 4 17.47 -3.80 -9.66
C ILE A 4 17.56 -4.07 -8.17
N GLY A 5 18.76 -4.41 -7.72
CA GLY A 5 19.06 -4.57 -6.33
C GLY A 5 19.22 -3.22 -5.65
N LEU A 6 19.38 -3.27 -4.33
CA LEU A 6 19.77 -2.12 -3.55
C LEU A 6 21.07 -1.45 -4.09
N PRO A 7 22.11 -2.20 -4.52
CA PRO A 7 23.33 -1.60 -5.06
C PRO A 7 23.09 -0.75 -6.32
N GLU A 8 22.33 -1.27 -7.28
CA GLU A 8 22.03 -0.55 -8.52
C GLU A 8 21.22 0.72 -8.26
N LEU A 9 20.25 0.67 -7.33
CA LEU A 9 19.48 1.84 -6.92
C LEU A 9 20.37 2.93 -6.30
N ILE A 10 21.36 2.55 -5.47
CA ILE A 10 22.30 3.49 -4.85
C ILE A 10 23.15 4.19 -5.92
N VAL A 11 23.64 3.46 -6.94
CA VAL A 11 24.43 4.05 -8.03
C VAL A 11 23.60 5.10 -8.78
N ILE A 12 22.35 4.77 -9.12
CA ILE A 12 21.42 5.72 -9.78
C ILE A 12 21.17 6.93 -8.88
N LEU A 13 20.97 6.72 -7.57
CA LEU A 13 20.77 7.79 -6.62
C LEU A 13 21.97 8.72 -6.57
N ILE A 14 23.21 8.22 -6.51
CA ILE A 14 24.42 9.05 -6.53
C ILE A 14 24.49 9.91 -7.79
N ILE A 15 24.20 9.34 -8.96
CA ILE A 15 24.19 10.11 -10.22
C ILE A 15 23.13 11.21 -10.16
N ALA A 16 21.91 10.89 -9.70
CA ALA A 16 20.85 11.88 -9.53
C ALA A 16 21.23 12.98 -8.52
N LEU A 17 21.92 12.63 -7.44
CA LEU A 17 22.44 13.56 -6.44
C LEU A 17 23.50 14.50 -7.02
N ILE A 18 24.32 14.06 -7.97
CA ILE A 18 25.30 14.94 -8.62
C ILE A 18 24.58 15.94 -9.52
N VAL A 19 23.56 15.51 -10.26
CA VAL A 19 22.79 16.37 -11.17
C VAL A 19 21.95 17.41 -10.41
N ILE A 20 21.25 16.98 -9.35
CA ILE A 20 20.32 17.82 -8.59
C ILE A 20 21.03 18.54 -7.43
N GLY A 21 22.06 17.91 -6.87
CA GLY A 21 22.74 18.31 -5.63
C GLY A 21 22.14 17.65 -4.38
N PRO A 22 22.94 17.03 -3.49
CA PRO A 22 22.43 16.40 -2.26
C PRO A 22 21.81 17.41 -1.29
N HIS A 23 22.23 18.67 -1.37
CA HIS A 23 21.65 19.75 -0.58
C HIS A 23 20.22 20.13 -1.01
N LYS A 24 19.82 19.83 -2.26
CA LYS A 24 18.48 20.17 -2.79
C LYS A 24 17.43 19.10 -2.50
N LEU A 25 17.83 17.83 -2.37
CA LEU A 25 16.91 16.76 -1.97
C LEU A 25 16.11 17.04 -0.69
N PRO A 26 16.73 17.47 0.44
CA PRO A 26 15.97 17.75 1.65
C PRO A 26 14.98 18.92 1.48
N ASP A 27 15.32 19.90 0.65
CA ASP A 27 14.41 21.02 0.36
C ASP A 27 13.20 20.56 -0.46
N ILE A 28 13.42 19.76 -1.50
CA ILE A 28 12.34 19.16 -2.32
C ILE A 28 11.48 18.23 -1.46
N ALA A 29 12.09 17.39 -0.62
CA ALA A 29 11.38 16.49 0.28
C ALA A 29 10.54 17.26 1.30
N LYS A 30 11.04 18.38 1.86
CA LYS A 30 10.27 19.25 2.75
C LYS A 30 9.08 19.89 2.02
N ALA A 31 9.28 20.37 0.80
CA ALA A 31 8.22 20.98 0.00
C ALA A 31 7.11 19.96 -0.34
N LEU A 32 7.51 18.79 -0.86
CA LEU A 32 6.59 17.68 -1.13
C LEU A 32 5.90 17.19 0.14
N GLY A 33 6.64 17.06 1.25
CA GLY A 33 6.08 16.62 2.52
C GLY A 33 5.01 17.57 3.07
N LYS A 34 5.23 18.89 2.95
CA LYS A 34 4.22 19.89 3.31
C LYS A 34 2.98 19.78 2.41
N ALA A 35 3.17 19.69 1.09
CA ALA A 35 2.08 19.52 0.13
C ALA A 35 1.27 18.25 0.40
N PHE A 36 1.92 17.11 0.68
CA PHE A 36 1.26 15.87 1.05
C PHE A 36 0.51 15.97 2.38
N ALA A 37 1.06 16.67 3.36
CA ALA A 37 0.40 16.88 4.65
C ALA A 37 -0.87 17.74 4.51
N GLU A 38 -0.82 18.80 3.72
CA GLU A 38 -1.97 19.65 3.41
C GLU A 38 -3.01 18.89 2.59
N PHE A 39 -2.59 18.15 1.56
CA PHE A 39 -3.47 17.30 0.77
C PHE A 39 -4.18 16.25 1.62
N LYS A 40 -3.46 15.61 2.55
CA LYS A 40 -4.04 14.64 3.49
C LYS A 40 -5.10 15.29 4.39
N ARG A 41 -4.82 16.49 4.92
CA ARG A 41 -5.78 17.23 5.76
C ARG A 41 -7.04 17.60 4.99
N ALA A 42 -6.88 18.17 3.79
CA ALA A 42 -8.01 18.49 2.92
C ALA A 42 -8.85 17.25 2.57
N THR A 43 -8.18 16.12 2.29
CA THR A 43 -8.87 14.85 2.02
C THR A 43 -9.64 14.35 3.23
N GLU A 44 -9.09 14.47 4.44
CA GLU A 44 -9.79 14.06 5.67
C GLU A 44 -11.00 14.95 5.96
N GLU A 45 -10.89 16.27 5.78
CA GLU A 45 -11.99 17.22 5.94
C GLU A 45 -13.14 16.95 4.95
N ILE A 46 -12.80 16.65 3.69
CA ILE A 46 -13.79 16.23 2.68
C ILE A 46 -14.46 14.93 3.11
N LYS A 47 -13.69 13.95 3.61
CA LYS A 47 -14.21 12.67 4.07
C LYS A 47 -15.13 12.83 5.30
N GLU A 48 -14.80 13.71 6.23
CA GLU A 48 -15.67 14.07 7.36
C GLU A 48 -16.95 14.74 6.86
N THR A 49 -16.85 15.71 5.95
CA THR A 49 -18.01 16.40 5.36
C THR A 49 -18.93 15.42 4.63
N VAL A 50 -18.39 14.53 3.80
CA VAL A 50 -19.16 13.51 3.08
C VAL A 50 -19.80 12.52 4.04
N ARG A 51 -19.12 12.19 5.14
CA ARG A 51 -19.69 11.34 6.20
C ARG A 51 -20.89 12.03 6.84
N ASP A 52 -20.78 13.30 7.20
CA ASP A 52 -21.85 14.08 7.84
C ASP A 52 -23.08 14.21 6.93
N VAL A 53 -22.87 14.57 5.66
CA VAL A 53 -23.94 14.65 4.65
C VAL A 53 -24.60 13.29 4.38
N SER A 54 -23.85 12.20 4.53
CA SER A 54 -24.41 10.84 4.41
C SER A 54 -25.16 10.42 5.66
N LEU A 55 -24.81 10.92 6.86
CA LEU A 55 -25.49 10.59 8.11
C LEU A 55 -26.91 11.18 8.16
N ASP A 56 -27.14 12.36 7.59
CA ASP A 56 -28.50 12.93 7.42
C ASP A 56 -29.43 12.01 6.59
N LYS A 57 -28.88 11.17 5.68
CA LYS A 57 -29.66 10.18 4.92
C LYS A 57 -29.83 8.83 5.63
N ILE A 58 -29.08 8.54 6.70
CA ILE A 58 -29.00 7.22 7.33
C ILE A 58 -29.68 7.17 8.73
N VAL A 59 -30.06 8.31 9.32
CA VAL A 59 -30.77 8.36 10.63
C VAL A 59 -32.17 7.69 10.62
N ASN A 60 -32.70 7.28 9.46
CA ASN A 60 -33.97 6.51 9.37
C ASN A 60 -33.81 4.97 9.26
N GLN A 61 -32.64 4.37 9.51
CA GLN A 61 -32.52 2.90 9.59
C GLN A 61 -31.65 2.45 10.78
N PRO A 62 -32.20 1.75 11.78
CA PRO A 62 -31.43 1.23 12.90
C PRO A 62 -30.75 -0.10 12.56
N ALA A 63 -29.46 -0.14 12.89
CA ALA A 63 -28.64 -1.27 13.34
C ALA A 63 -28.59 -2.58 12.52
N LYS A 64 -27.37 -2.94 12.10
CA LYS A 64 -26.64 -4.05 12.73
C LYS A 64 -25.13 -3.95 12.47
N GLU A 65 -24.40 -3.99 13.58
CA GLU A 65 -22.94 -4.09 13.70
C GLU A 65 -22.38 -5.32 12.98
N THR A 66 -21.11 -5.27 12.57
CA THR A 66 -20.07 -6.23 13.04
C THR A 66 -18.70 -5.94 12.39
N LYS A 67 -17.81 -5.41 13.25
CA LYS A 67 -16.40 -5.77 13.46
C LYS A 67 -15.34 -5.44 12.38
N THR A 68 -14.46 -4.51 12.77
CA THR A 68 -12.99 -4.66 12.86
C THR A 68 -12.45 -6.00 12.37
N THR A 69 -11.52 -5.98 11.42
CA THR A 69 -10.10 -6.35 11.62
C THR A 69 -9.33 -6.09 10.32
N ALA A 70 -8.14 -5.51 10.47
CA ALA A 70 -7.19 -5.21 9.43
C ALA A 70 -6.85 -6.43 8.54
N PRO A 71 -6.53 -6.24 7.24
CA PRO A 71 -5.77 -7.21 6.48
C PRO A 71 -4.37 -7.31 7.10
N GLY A 72 -4.19 -8.33 7.93
CA GLY A 72 -2.88 -8.78 8.37
C GLY A 72 -2.02 -9.13 7.16
N ILE A 73 -0.85 -8.54 7.11
CA ILE A 73 0.26 -9.00 6.29
C ILE A 73 0.81 -10.23 7.00
N GLU A 74 0.13 -11.36 6.86
CA GLU A 74 0.69 -12.64 7.28
C GLU A 74 1.65 -13.14 6.20
N THR A 75 2.87 -13.34 6.66
CA THR A 75 3.96 -13.96 5.93
C THR A 75 3.70 -15.46 5.91
N GLU A 76 2.87 -15.93 4.97
CA GLU A 76 2.69 -17.37 4.75
C GLU A 76 3.57 -17.85 3.57
N LYS A 77 4.51 -18.73 3.89
CA LYS A 77 5.40 -19.44 2.96
C LYS A 77 4.58 -20.15 1.87
N PRO A 78 5.05 -20.21 0.61
CA PRO A 78 4.47 -21.08 -0.40
C PRO A 78 4.75 -22.55 -0.03
N GLN A 79 3.77 -23.25 0.53
CA GLN A 79 3.73 -24.71 0.52
C GLN A 79 2.70 -25.15 -0.51
N THR A 80 3.19 -25.28 -1.74
CA THR A 80 2.59 -26.09 -2.80
C THR A 80 2.39 -27.51 -2.30
N ASN A 81 1.18 -27.83 -1.86
CA ASN A 81 0.72 -29.21 -1.70
C ASN A 81 -0.45 -29.40 -2.67
N LEU A 82 -0.14 -29.81 -3.89
CA LEU A 82 -1.13 -30.28 -4.84
C LEU A 82 -1.49 -31.74 -4.47
N PRO A 83 -2.77 -32.09 -4.32
CA PRO A 83 -3.23 -33.37 -3.81
C PRO A 83 -2.89 -34.57 -4.70
N LYS A 84 -2.67 -35.69 -4.02
CA LYS A 84 -2.58 -37.05 -4.54
C LYS A 84 -3.85 -37.40 -5.32
N GLU A 85 -3.67 -37.93 -6.54
CA GLU A 85 -4.33 -39.12 -7.09
C GLU A 85 -4.26 -39.06 -8.62
N ILE A 86 -3.24 -39.70 -9.19
CA ILE A 86 -3.29 -40.17 -10.57
C ILE A 86 -3.14 -41.67 -10.49
N ASN A 87 -4.30 -42.31 -10.55
CA ASN A 87 -4.53 -43.70 -10.89
C ASN A 87 -3.46 -44.22 -11.87
N LYS A 88 -2.66 -45.19 -11.42
CA LYS A 88 -1.83 -46.02 -12.29
C LYS A 88 -2.31 -47.45 -12.22
N ASP A 89 -3.39 -47.66 -12.93
CA ASP A 89 -3.71 -48.87 -13.65
C ASP A 89 -2.45 -49.53 -14.26
N LYS A 90 -2.37 -50.86 -14.07
CA LYS A 90 -1.77 -51.82 -15.01
C LYS A 90 -0.25 -52.06 -15.00
N ARG A 91 0.08 -53.36 -15.09
CA ARG A 91 1.36 -53.99 -15.52
C ARG A 91 2.39 -54.06 -14.36
N ILE A 92 2.95 -55.19 -13.91
CA ILE A 92 3.09 -56.58 -14.34
C ILE A 92 3.34 -57.41 -13.07
#